data_AF-A0A924VGW8-F1
#
_entry.id   AF-A0A924VGW8-F1
#
_cell.length_a   1.000
_cell.length_b   1.000
_cell.length_c   1.000
_cell.angle_alpha   90.00
_cell.angle_beta   90.00
_cell.angle_gamma   90.00
#
_symmetry.space_group_name_H-M   'P 1'
#
loop_
_entity.id
_entity.type
_entity.pdbx_description
1 polymer ?
#
loop_
_entity_poly.entity_id
_entity_poly.type
_entity_poly.pdbx_seq_one_letter_code
_entity_poly.pdbx_strand_id
1 'polypeptide(L)' 'MKQEISICWFRRDLRLNDNTALYYALRSPYPVLPIFIFDPEILDKLTDKS' A
#
# COMPACT_ATOMS: atom_id res chain seq x y z
N MET A 1 -1.77 -23.23 12.45
CA MET A 1 -2.33 -22.88 11.12
C MET A 1 -1.83 -21.50 10.74
N LYS A 2 -1.56 -21.24 9.46
CA LYS A 2 -1.11 -19.92 8.98
C LYS A 2 -2.36 -19.07 8.70
N GLN A 3 -2.40 -17.86 9.25
CA GLN A 3 -3.53 -16.94 9.04
C GLN A 3 -3.40 -16.26 7.67
N GLU A 4 -4.48 -16.23 6.90
CA GLU A 4 -4.55 -15.45 5.66
C GLU A 4 -4.62 -13.95 5.98
N ILE A 5 -3.90 -13.14 5.21
CA ILE A 5 -3.81 -11.68 5.40
C ILE A 5 -4.03 -10.97 4.06
N SER A 6 -4.68 -9.80 4.11
CA SER A 6 -4.85 -8.93 2.95
C SER A 6 -3.78 -7.85 2.98
N ILE A 7 -2.93 -7.78 1.95
CA ILE A 7 -1.88 -6.76 1.88
C ILE A 7 -2.42 -5.56 1.10
N CYS A 8 -2.48 -4.40 1.76
CA CYS A 8 -2.79 -3.12 1.11
C CYS A 8 -1.48 -2.35 0.86
N TRP A 9 -0.93 -2.45 -0.35
CA TRP A 9 0.32 -1.79 -0.71
C TRP A 9 0.07 -0.35 -1.20
N PHE A 10 0.37 0.61 -0.34
CA PHE A 10 0.43 2.01 -0.70
C PHE A 10 1.65 2.28 -1.57
N ARG A 11 1.41 2.95 -2.70
CA ARG A 11 2.46 3.49 -3.57
C ARG A 11 2.46 5.02 -3.46
N ARG A 12 2.08 5.73 -4.52
CA ARG A 12 2.05 7.20 -4.56
C ARG A 12 0.96 7.84 -3.68
N ASP A 13 0.01 7.04 -3.22
CA ASP A 13 -1.24 7.54 -2.64
C ASP A 13 -1.39 7.14 -1.18
N LEU A 14 -0.74 7.91 -0.30
CA LEU A 14 -0.71 7.71 1.15
C LEU A 14 -1.92 8.35 1.85
N ARG A 15 -3.13 7.92 1.46
CA ARG A 15 -4.38 8.40 2.04
C ARG A 15 -5.25 7.29 2.60
N LEU A 16 -5.92 7.58 3.72
CA LEU A 16 -6.89 6.69 4.35
C LEU A 16 -8.31 6.89 3.79
N ASN A 17 -8.66 8.14 3.52
CA ASN A 17 -9.97 8.49 2.95
C ASN A 17 -9.94 8.33 1.43
N ASP A 18 -11.05 7.89 0.84
CA ASP A 18 -11.21 7.75 -0.60
C ASP A 18 -10.10 6.90 -1.27
N ASN A 19 -9.76 5.78 -0.63
CA ASN A 19 -8.80 4.81 -1.16
C ASN A 19 -9.52 3.50 -1.48
N THR A 20 -9.76 3.25 -2.78
CA THR A 20 -10.49 2.08 -3.27
C THR A 20 -9.83 0.76 -2.84
N ALA A 21 -8.49 0.69 -2.84
CA ALA A 21 -7.77 -0.52 -2.45
C ALA A 21 -7.94 -0.81 -0.95
N LEU A 22 -7.79 0.22 -0.11
CA LEU A 22 -8.00 0.10 1.33
C LEU A 22 -9.46 -0.25 1.66
N TYR A 23 -10.42 0.36 0.96
CA TYR A 23 -11.85 0.08 1.11
C TYR A 23 -12.17 -1.41 0.87
N TYR A 24 -11.71 -1.98 -0.25
CA TYR A 24 -11.97 -3.39 -0.53
C TYR A 24 -11.18 -4.33 0.40
N ALA A 25 -9.95 -3.97 0.79
CA ALA A 25 -9.17 -4.76 1.73
C ALA A 25 -9.86 -4.89 3.09
N LEU A 26 -10.39 -3.79 3.63
CA LEU A 26 -11.11 -3.75 4.91
C LEU A 26 -12.47 -4.47 4.87
N ARG A 27 -13.06 -4.65 3.68
CA ARG A 27 -14.29 -5.44 3.49
C ARG A 27 -14.05 -6.95 3.37
N SER A 28 -12.80 -7.38 3.26
CA SER A 28 -12.44 -8.79 3.20
C SER A 28 -12.53 -9.44 4.59
N PRO A 29 -12.66 -10.78 4.70
CA PRO A 29 -12.64 -11.47 5.99
C PRO A 29 -11.24 -11.54 6.62
N TYR A 30 -10.21 -10.99 5.95
CA TYR A 30 -8.81 -11.12 6.34
C TYR A 30 -8.32 -9.87 7.04
N PRO A 31 -7.49 -10.01 8.09
CA PRO A 31 -6.78 -8.88 8.67
C PRO A 31 -5.95 -8.17 7.61
N VAL A 32 -6.05 -6.85 7.59
CA VAL A 32 -5.37 -6.00 6.61
C VAL A 32 -4.01 -5.60 7.14
N LEU A 33 -2.97 -5.84 6.33
CA LEU A 33 -1.62 -5.34 6.54
C LEU A 33 -1.35 -4.21 5.54
N PRO A 34 -1.48 -2.94 5.97
CA PRO A 34 -1.07 -1.81 5.16
C PRO A 34 0.46 -1.75 5.09
N ILE A 35 1.01 -1.63 3.88
CA ILE A 35 2.46 -1.52 3.67
C ILE A 35 2.77 -0.37 2.71
N PHE A 36 3.94 0.24 2.90
CA PHE A 36 4.55 1.13 1.93
C PHE A 36 6.00 0.67 1.74
N ILE A 37 6.43 0.56 0.48
CA ILE A 37 7.80 0.15 0.15
C ILE A 37 8.53 1.41 -0.26
N PHE A 38 9.43 1.87 0.61
CA PHE A 38 10.37 2.92 0.28
C PHE A 38 11.55 2.33 -0.48
N ASP A 39 11.64 2.67 -1.76
CA ASP A 39 12.70 2.19 -2.65
C ASP A 39 13.58 3.40 -3.08
N PRO A 40 14.78 3.56 -2.53
CA PRO A 40 15.67 4.67 -2.92
C PRO A 40 16.16 4.57 -4.36
N GLU A 41 16.27 3.36 -4.94
CA GLU A 41 16.70 3.19 -6.33
C GLU A 41 15.64 3.69 -7.32
N ILE A 42 14.36 3.63 -6.94
CA ILE A 42 13.28 4.19 -7.77
C ILE A 42 13.35 5.72 -7.81
N LEU A 43 13.76 6.35 -6.69
CA LEU A 43 13.92 7.79 -6.57
C LEU A 43 15.11 8.29 -7.40
N ASP A 44 16.21 7.54 -7.40
CA ASP A 44 17.40 7.90 -8.18
C ASP A 44 17.16 7.88 -9.69
N LYS A 45 16.19 7.10 -10.16
CA LYS A 45 15.77 7.02 -11.57
C LYS A 45 14.80 8.13 -11.98
N LEU A 46 14.24 8.89 -11.04
CA LEU A 46 13.35 10.01 -11.36
C LEU A 46 14.18 11.20 -11.86
N THR A 47 13.82 11.71 -13.04
CA THR A 47 14.46 12.88 -13.65
C THR A 47 14.03 14.19 -12.99
N ASP A 48 12.88 14.19 -12.33
CA ASP A 48 12.38 15.32 -11.56
C ASP A 48 12.62 15.06 -10.08
N LYS A 49 13.46 15.90 -9.47
CA LYS A 49 13.84 15.87 -8.05
C LYS A 49 13.42 17.19 -7.41
N SER A 50 12.15 17.55 -7.57
CA SER A 50 11.50 18.70 -6.93
C SER A 50 11.62 18.66 -5.41
#